data_AF-A0A7L4R8X6-F1
#
_entry.id   AF-A0A7L4R8X6-F1
#
_cell.length_a   1.000
_cell.length_b   1.000
_cell.length_c   1.000
_cell.angle_alpha   90.00
_cell.angle_beta   90.00
_cell.angle_gamma   90.00
#
_symmetry.space_group_name_H-M   'P 1'
#
loop_
_entity.id
_entity.type
_entity.pdbx_description
1 polymer ?
#
loop_
_entity_poly.entity_id
_entity_poly.type
_entity_poly.pdbx_seq_one_letter_code
_entity_poly.pdbx_strand_id
1 'polypeptide(L)'
;MHTPDGFLTSWICVVMLLLSLLPLLLALRNLRQSMTREKTLKYAMLAVVIFAAQMLNFPVAGGTSGHFVGAALAVMLFGVDAAVLIMSSVLIVQALAFGDGGMLTLGANIWNMAIVGGYAA
;
A
#
# COMPACT_ATOMS: atom_id res chain seq x y z
N MET A 1 1.45 1.54 8.91
CA MET A 1 2.57 0.64 9.25
C MET A 1 2.15 -0.80 9.06
N HIS A 2 3.11 -1.69 8.79
CA HIS A 2 2.85 -3.11 8.53
C HIS A 2 2.32 -3.82 9.78
N THR A 3 1.21 -4.52 9.58
CA THR A 3 0.63 -5.47 10.53
C THR A 3 1.03 -6.86 10.07
N PRO A 4 1.65 -7.71 10.92
CA PRO A 4 1.97 -9.09 10.57
C PRO A 4 0.77 -10.02 10.77
N ASP A 5 0.80 -11.21 10.17
CA ASP A 5 -0.25 -12.21 10.38
C ASP A 5 -0.29 -12.67 11.85
N GLY A 6 -1.51 -12.96 12.35
CA GLY A 6 -1.75 -13.32 13.75
C GLY A 6 -2.01 -12.12 14.67
N PHE A 7 -1.79 -10.88 14.22
CA PHE A 7 -2.15 -9.69 14.99
C PHE A 7 -3.65 -9.38 14.99
N LEU A 8 -4.30 -9.62 13.86
CA LEU A 8 -5.73 -9.40 13.69
C LEU A 8 -6.45 -10.74 13.64
N THR A 9 -7.64 -10.80 14.22
CA THR A 9 -8.51 -11.98 14.09
C THR A 9 -8.95 -12.15 12.64
N SER A 10 -9.08 -13.40 12.17
CA SER A 10 -9.32 -13.72 10.75
C SER A 10 -10.54 -13.03 10.14
N TRP A 11 -11.61 -12.79 10.91
CA TRP A 11 -12.78 -12.09 10.41
C TRP A 11 -12.49 -10.60 10.10
N ILE A 12 -11.65 -9.93 10.92
CA ILE A 12 -11.22 -8.55 10.67
C ILE A 12 -10.39 -8.48 9.40
N CYS A 13 -9.49 -9.46 9.19
CA CYS A 13 -8.70 -9.56 7.96
C CYS A 13 -9.60 -9.60 6.71
N VAL A 14 -10.64 -10.44 6.73
CA VAL A 14 -11.62 -10.54 5.63
C VAL A 14 -12.37 -9.22 5.43
N VAL A 15 -12.86 -8.61 6.51
CA VAL A 15 -13.58 -7.32 6.43
C VAL A 15 -12.68 -6.24 5.84
N MET A 16 -11.44 -6.12 6.32
CA MET A 16 -10.48 -5.13 5.82
C MET A 16 -10.11 -5.36 4.36
N LEU A 17 -9.98 -6.62 3.93
CA LEU A 17 -9.77 -6.94 2.52
C LEU A 17 -10.95 -6.46 1.66
N LEU A 18 -12.19 -6.76 2.07
CA LEU A 18 -13.39 -6.34 1.35
C LEU A 18 -13.53 -4.81 1.31
N LEU A 19 -13.28 -4.13 2.43
CA LEU A 19 -13.33 -2.66 2.50
C LEU A 19 -12.27 -2.02 1.59
N SER A 20 -11.05 -2.57 1.57
CA SER A 20 -9.96 -2.06 0.74
C SER A 20 -10.18 -2.28 -0.76
N LEU A 21 -10.91 -3.31 -1.16
CA LEU A 21 -11.18 -3.59 -2.58
C LEU A 21 -11.94 -2.45 -3.26
N LEU A 22 -12.91 -1.83 -2.59
CA LEU A 22 -13.74 -0.80 -3.21
C LEU A 22 -12.94 0.44 -3.69
N PRO A 23 -12.21 1.18 -2.83
CA PRO A 23 -11.42 2.32 -3.26
C PRO A 23 -10.27 1.91 -4.19
N LEU A 24 -9.71 0.72 -4.03
CA LEU A 24 -8.67 0.19 -4.94
C LEU A 24 -9.22 0.03 -6.37
N LEU A 25 -10.40 -0.56 -6.52
CA LEU A 25 -11.05 -0.76 -7.82
C LEU A 25 -11.50 0.58 -8.43
N LEU A 26 -11.92 1.55 -7.62
CA LEU A 26 -12.25 2.90 -8.09
C LEU A 26 -11.01 3.62 -8.62
N ALA A 27 -9.90 3.61 -7.88
CA ALA A 27 -8.63 4.18 -8.32
C ALA A 27 -8.14 3.53 -9.62
N LEU A 28 -8.25 2.20 -9.73
CA LEU A 28 -7.93 1.46 -10.95
C LEU A 28 -8.81 1.90 -12.12
N ARG A 29 -10.13 2.01 -11.91
CA ARG A 29 -11.08 2.42 -12.94
C ARG A 29 -10.79 3.84 -13.43
N ASN A 30 -10.53 4.78 -12.52
CA ASN A 30 -10.25 6.18 -12.84
C ASN A 30 -8.99 6.33 -13.68
N LEU A 31 -7.93 5.57 -13.36
CA LEU A 31 -6.67 5.66 -14.09
C LEU A 31 -6.64 4.87 -15.39
N ARG A 32 -7.47 3.82 -15.53
CA ARG A 32 -7.41 2.89 -16.67
C ARG A 32 -7.43 3.58 -18.03
N GLN A 33 -8.28 4.60 -18.21
CA GLN A 33 -8.41 5.30 -19.49
C GLN A 33 -7.26 6.26 -19.79
N SER A 34 -6.56 6.73 -18.76
CA SER A 34 -5.46 7.69 -18.90
C SER A 34 -4.07 7.04 -18.83
N MET A 35 -4.02 5.72 -18.67
CA MET A 35 -2.79 4.95 -18.48
C MET A 35 -2.04 4.78 -19.80
N THR A 36 -0.85 5.38 -19.89
CA THR A 36 0.08 5.17 -20.99
C THR A 36 1.27 4.36 -20.50
N ARG A 37 2.02 3.73 -21.41
CA ARG A 37 3.25 3.00 -21.07
C ARG A 37 4.24 3.86 -20.28
N GLU A 38 4.35 5.14 -20.64
CA GLU A 38 5.21 6.10 -19.95
C GLU A 38 4.76 6.33 -18.50
N LYS A 39 3.45 6.54 -18.25
CA LYS A 39 2.91 6.69 -16.89
C LYS A 39 3.11 5.43 -16.06
N THR A 40 2.84 4.26 -16.62
CA THR A 40 3.06 2.98 -15.93
C THR A 40 4.52 2.84 -15.50
N LEU A 41 5.47 3.22 -16.37
CA LEU A 41 6.89 3.17 -16.03
C LEU A 41 7.23 4.14 -14.90
N LYS A 42 6.72 5.38 -14.92
CA LYS A 42 6.91 6.36 -13.85
C LYS A 42 6.36 5.87 -12.50
N TYR A 43 5.17 5.25 -12.52
CA TYR A 43 4.55 4.68 -11.31
C TYR A 43 5.37 3.52 -10.75
N ALA A 44 5.84 2.62 -11.63
CA ALA A 44 6.70 1.51 -11.24
C ALA A 44 8.05 1.99 -10.65
N MET A 45 8.66 3.01 -11.26
CA MET A 45 9.91 3.59 -10.73
C MET A 45 9.70 4.16 -9.32
N LEU A 46 8.60 4.91 -9.10
CA LEU A 46 8.29 5.42 -7.77
C LEU A 46 7.98 4.28 -6.79
N ALA A 47 7.25 3.25 -7.21
CA ALA A 47 6.98 2.07 -6.39
C ALA A 47 8.27 1.40 -5.91
N VAL A 48 9.27 1.23 -6.78
CA VAL A 48 10.57 0.66 -6.43
C VAL A 48 11.30 1.53 -5.40
N VAL A 49 11.29 2.85 -5.56
CA VAL A 49 11.92 3.78 -4.60
C VAL A 49 11.21 3.71 -3.24
N ILE A 50 9.88 3.74 -3.22
CA ILE A 50 9.10 3.63 -1.98
C ILE A 50 9.35 2.28 -1.31
N PHE A 51 9.31 1.18 -2.06
CA PHE A 51 9.63 -0.16 -1.57
C PHE A 51 11.01 -0.20 -0.90
N ALA A 52 12.04 0.30 -1.58
CA ALA A 52 13.41 0.31 -1.05
C ALA A 52 13.51 1.14 0.23
N ALA A 53 12.84 2.30 0.29
CA ALA A 53 12.78 3.13 1.49
C ALA A 53 12.01 2.48 2.64
N GLN A 54 10.97 1.70 2.36
CA GLN A 54 10.20 0.96 3.37
C GLN A 54 10.95 -0.23 3.95
N MET A 55 11.85 -0.86 3.19
CA MET A 55 12.75 -1.90 3.71
C MET A 55 13.71 -1.37 4.78
N LEU A 56 13.93 -0.05 4.84
CA LEU A 56 14.62 0.61 5.93
C LEU A 56 13.64 0.88 7.09
N ASN A 57 13.14 -0.21 7.69
CA ASN A 57 12.25 -0.13 8.83
C ASN A 57 12.94 -0.47 10.15
N PHE A 58 12.37 0.02 11.25
CA PHE A 58 12.87 -0.21 12.60
C PHE A 58 11.75 -0.70 13.51
N PRO A 59 12.04 -1.59 14.47
CA PRO A 59 11.03 -2.13 15.37
C PRO A 59 10.47 -1.04 16.27
N VAL A 60 9.15 -1.04 16.43
CA VAL A 60 8.38 -0.19 17.34
C VAL A 60 7.63 -1.06 18.34
N ALA A 61 7.25 -0.49 19.48
CA ALA A 61 6.54 -1.20 20.54
C ALA A 61 5.33 -2.01 20.02
N GLY A 62 5.11 -3.18 20.60
CA GLY A 62 3.99 -4.04 20.25
C GLY A 62 4.15 -4.80 18.92
N GLY A 63 5.37 -5.06 18.46
CA GLY A 63 5.65 -5.98 17.33
C GLY A 63 5.32 -5.42 15.94
N THR A 64 5.19 -4.10 15.81
CA THR A 64 5.05 -3.39 14.53
C THR A 64 6.35 -2.67 14.18
N SER A 65 6.41 -2.05 13.00
CA SER A 65 7.57 -1.29 12.54
C SER A 65 7.23 0.17 12.27
N GLY A 66 8.22 1.04 12.44
CA GLY A 66 8.19 2.43 12.00
C GLY A 66 9.09 2.61 10.78
N HIS A 67 8.60 3.33 9.76
CA HIS A 67 9.36 3.60 8.55
C HIS A 67 8.70 4.71 7.72
N PHE A 68 9.40 5.14 6.67
CA PHE A 68 8.84 6.01 5.63
C PHE A 68 7.71 5.28 4.89
N VAL A 69 6.50 5.86 4.83
CA VAL A 69 5.35 5.23 4.13
C VAL A 69 5.35 5.56 2.64
N GLY A 70 5.59 6.81 2.24
CA GLY A 70 5.64 7.19 0.82
C GLY A 70 4.31 7.51 0.14
N ALA A 71 3.17 7.31 0.80
CA ALA A 71 1.86 7.66 0.25
C ALA A 71 1.75 9.15 -0.11
N ALA A 72 2.13 10.05 0.81
CA ALA A 72 2.12 11.48 0.57
C ALA A 72 3.01 11.91 -0.62
N LEU A 73 4.19 11.29 -0.75
CA LEU A 73 5.07 11.52 -1.89
C LEU A 73 4.40 11.11 -3.21
N ALA A 74 3.75 9.96 -3.23
CA ALA A 74 3.03 9.49 -4.42
C ALA A 74 1.83 10.38 -4.76
N VAL A 75 1.10 10.87 -3.76
CA VAL A 75 -0.02 11.82 -3.94
C VAL A 75 0.49 13.13 -4.54
N MET A 76 1.56 13.71 -3.99
CA MET A 76 2.14 14.96 -4.48
C MET A 76 2.60 14.87 -5.94
N LEU A 77 3.11 13.70 -6.37
CA LEU A 77 3.62 13.52 -7.73
C LEU A 77 2.54 13.15 -8.75
N PHE A 78 1.58 12.30 -8.37
CA PHE A 78 0.69 11.63 -9.32
C PHE A 78 -0.79 11.63 -8.93
N GLY A 79 -1.15 12.23 -7.80
CA GLY A 79 -2.51 12.26 -7.27
C GLY A 79 -2.91 11.00 -6.52
N VAL A 80 -4.06 11.08 -5.83
CA VAL A 80 -4.53 10.06 -4.90
C VAL A 80 -4.75 8.70 -5.56
N ASP A 81 -5.42 8.66 -6.71
CA ASP A 81 -5.70 7.38 -7.40
C ASP A 81 -4.41 6.64 -7.75
N ALA A 82 -3.37 7.35 -8.21
CA ALA A 82 -2.10 6.75 -8.56
C ALA A 82 -1.33 6.31 -7.31
N ALA A 83 -1.37 7.12 -6.26
CA ALA A 83 -0.77 6.78 -4.98
C ALA A 83 -1.36 5.49 -4.39
N VAL A 84 -2.68 5.33 -4.42
CA VAL A 84 -3.37 4.11 -3.94
C VAL A 84 -2.86 2.88 -4.69
N LEU A 85 -2.75 2.94 -6.02
CA LEU A 85 -2.26 1.81 -6.82
C LEU A 85 -0.78 1.52 -6.56
N ILE A 86 0.08 2.54 -6.56
CA ILE A 86 1.51 2.42 -6.31
C ILE A 86 1.75 1.78 -4.94
N MET A 87 1.14 2.32 -3.90
CA MET A 87 1.28 1.81 -2.53
C MET A 87 0.74 0.40 -2.40
N SER A 88 -0.42 0.09 -3.00
CA SER A 88 -0.96 -1.26 -2.96
C SER A 88 -0.06 -2.28 -3.65
N SER A 89 0.54 -1.93 -4.80
CA SER A 89 1.52 -2.79 -5.47
C SER A 89 2.76 -3.05 -4.61
N VAL A 90 3.28 -2.03 -3.93
CA VAL A 90 4.41 -2.17 -3.00
C VAL A 90 4.08 -3.15 -1.87
N LEU A 91 2.94 -2.96 -1.21
CA LEU A 91 2.50 -3.80 -0.09
C LEU A 91 2.23 -5.25 -0.50
N ILE A 92 1.68 -5.47 -1.70
CA ILE A 92 1.47 -6.82 -2.25
C ILE A 92 2.82 -7.53 -2.42
N VAL A 93 3.81 -6.86 -3.01
CA VAL A 93 5.15 -7.45 -3.20
C VAL A 93 5.82 -7.72 -1.86
N GLN A 94 5.72 -6.81 -0.90
CA GLN A 94 6.29 -6.99 0.44
C GLN A 94 5.70 -8.20 1.17
N ALA A 95 4.37 -8.34 1.16
CA ALA A 95 3.71 -9.47 1.80
C ALA A 95 4.03 -10.81 1.12
N LEU A 96 4.08 -10.84 -0.22
CA LEU A 96 4.31 -12.08 -0.99
C LEU A 96 5.77 -12.54 -1.00
N ALA A 97 6.71 -11.62 -1.21
CA ALA A 97 8.10 -11.95 -1.50
C ALA A 97 9.05 -11.72 -0.33
N PHE A 98 8.72 -10.81 0.60
CA PHE A 98 9.61 -10.41 1.68
C PHE A 98 9.07 -10.76 3.08
N GLY A 99 7.81 -11.17 3.18
CA GLY A 99 7.15 -11.39 4.47
C GLY A 99 7.05 -10.12 5.34
N ASP A 100 7.18 -8.94 4.73
CA ASP A 100 7.08 -7.66 5.43
C ASP A 100 5.61 -7.21 5.48
N GLY A 101 4.97 -7.51 6.60
CA GLY A 101 3.52 -7.51 6.74
C GLY A 101 2.88 -8.86 6.40
N GLY A 102 1.68 -9.09 6.92
CA GLY A 102 0.99 -10.37 6.79
C GLY A 102 0.14 -10.48 5.53
N MET A 103 0.03 -11.69 4.98
CA MET A 103 -0.81 -12.00 3.82
C MET A 103 -2.30 -11.87 4.15
N LEU A 104 -2.73 -12.40 5.30
CA LEU A 104 -4.12 -12.28 5.75
C LEU A 104 -4.43 -10.83 6.09
N THR A 105 -3.47 -10.12 6.70
CA THR A 105 -3.62 -8.71 7.05
C THR A 105 -3.40 -7.74 5.88
N LEU A 106 -3.14 -8.22 4.66
CA LEU A 106 -2.84 -7.38 3.49
C LEU A 106 -3.92 -6.32 3.25
N GLY A 107 -5.19 -6.69 3.41
CA GLY A 107 -6.32 -5.76 3.32
C GLY A 107 -6.21 -4.59 4.30
N ALA A 108 -5.80 -4.85 5.55
CA ALA A 108 -5.61 -3.82 6.58
C ALA A 108 -4.38 -2.95 6.29
N ASN A 109 -3.31 -3.56 5.80
CA ASN A 109 -2.09 -2.83 5.40
C ASN A 109 -2.38 -1.86 4.24
N ILE A 110 -3.11 -2.32 3.21
CA ILE A 110 -3.58 -1.49 2.10
C ILE A 110 -4.50 -0.37 2.60
N TRP A 111 -5.48 -0.70 3.46
CA TRP A 111 -6.38 0.29 4.05
C TRP A 111 -5.61 1.42 4.73
N ASN A 112 -4.72 1.07 5.63
CA ASN A 112 -4.00 2.04 6.45
C ASN A 112 -3.01 2.87 5.62
N MET A 113 -2.18 2.23 4.81
CA MET A 113 -1.03 2.89 4.19
C MET A 113 -1.29 3.39 2.78
N ALA A 114 -2.11 2.70 1.98
CA ALA A 114 -2.42 3.12 0.62
C ALA A 114 -3.65 4.04 0.59
N ILE A 115 -4.75 3.62 1.23
CA ILE A 115 -6.03 4.32 1.17
C ILE A 115 -6.02 5.50 2.14
N VAL A 116 -6.01 5.25 3.45
CA VAL A 116 -6.00 6.34 4.46
C VAL A 116 -4.78 7.23 4.27
N GLY A 117 -3.59 6.63 4.11
CA GLY A 117 -2.36 7.39 3.83
C GLY A 117 -2.40 8.21 2.54
N GLY A 118 -3.11 7.78 1.50
CA GLY A 118 -3.26 8.52 0.25
C GLY A 118 -4.30 9.65 0.33
N TYR A 119 -5.42 9.43 1.01
CA TYR A 119 -6.50 10.43 1.14
C TYR A 119 -6.23 11.48 2.22
N ALA A 120 -5.39 11.18 3.21
CA ALA A 120 -5.05 12.09 4.31
C ALA A 120 -3.77 12.93 4.05
N ALA A 121 -3.04 12.66 2.97
CA ALA A 121 -1.82 13.36 2.60
C ALA A 121 -2.11 14.63 1.78
#